data_AF-A0A670ZG77-F1
#
_entry.id   AF-A0A670ZG77-F1
#
_cell.length_a   1.000
_cell.length_b   1.000
_cell.length_c   1.000
_cell.angle_alpha   90.00
_cell.angle_beta   90.00
_cell.angle_gamma   90.00
#
_symmetry.space_group_name_H-M   'P 1'
#
loop_
_entity.id
_entity.type
_entity.pdbx_description
1 polymer ?
#
loop_
_entity_poly.entity_id
_entity_poly.type
_entity_poly.pdbx_seq_one_letter_code
_entity_poly.pdbx_strand_id
1 'polypeptide(L)'
;IYQKLLCCGLSCPTDAEDVVEQTRTAMIVTEGNLFLIQCSYEADWSVTNDPFWYIQLPGQPPKFFLSENEDNKQGFQVSHIPGENKRSGIFNLMKATSQLNDSAFYLCAFTSLCSA
;
A
#
# COMPACT_ATOMS: atom_id res chain seq x y z
N ILE A 1 5.31 20.38 -7.16
CA ILE A 1 6.18 19.35 -6.57
C ILE A 1 6.28 19.65 -5.09
N TYR A 2 5.54 18.92 -4.27
CA TYR A 2 5.70 18.92 -2.81
C TYR A 2 5.65 17.45 -2.37
N GLN A 3 6.68 17.05 -1.62
CA GLN A 3 7.00 15.67 -1.32
C GLN A 3 7.40 15.61 0.16
N LYS A 4 6.44 15.15 0.97
CA LYS A 4 6.66 14.49 2.26
C LYS A 4 5.37 13.73 2.57
N LEU A 5 5.32 12.47 2.14
CA LEU A 5 4.47 11.50 2.82
C LEU A 5 5.34 10.94 3.94
N LEU A 6 5.07 11.38 5.16
CA LEU A 6 5.39 10.60 6.34
C LEU A 6 4.39 9.44 6.32
N CYS A 7 4.85 8.24 6.01
CA CYS A 7 4.12 7.06 6.45
C CYS A 7 4.07 7.17 7.98
N CYS A 8 2.87 7.19 8.56
CA CYS A 8 2.71 7.16 10.01
C CYS A 8 3.12 5.77 10.51
N GLY A 9 4.42 5.56 10.70
CA GLY A 9 4.87 4.70 11.77
C GLY A 9 4.53 5.42 13.08
N LEU A 10 3.75 4.80 13.95
CA LEU A 10 3.78 5.16 15.36
C LEU A 10 5.22 4.87 15.79
N SER A 11 6.08 5.88 15.77
CA SER A 11 7.48 5.74 16.15
C SER A 11 7.53 5.31 17.62
N CYS A 12 7.81 4.04 17.88
CA CYS A 12 8.44 3.66 19.13
C CYS A 12 9.86 4.24 19.09
N PRO A 13 10.32 4.94 20.13
CA PRO A 13 11.68 5.48 20.16
C PRO A 13 12.67 4.33 20.42
N THR A 14 13.01 3.60 19.37
CA THR A 14 14.19 2.73 19.29
C THR A 14 14.83 2.95 17.92
N ASP A 15 16.16 2.94 17.84
CA ASP A 15 16.99 3.38 16.70
C ASP A 15 16.86 2.58 15.38
N ALA A 16 15.71 1.95 15.09
CA ALA A 16 15.45 1.22 13.86
C ALA A 16 14.26 1.83 13.10
N GLU A 17 14.51 2.30 11.87
CA GLU A 17 13.53 2.93 11.00
C GLU A 17 12.83 1.85 10.13
N ASP A 18 11.52 1.65 10.29
CA ASP A 18 10.74 0.85 9.33
C ASP A 18 10.79 1.51 7.93
N VAL A 19 11.40 0.83 6.95
CA VAL A 19 11.53 1.34 5.58
C VAL A 19 10.46 0.73 4.67
N VAL A 20 9.49 1.55 4.28
CA VAL A 20 8.59 1.23 3.16
C VAL A 20 9.16 1.82 1.88
N GLU A 21 9.80 1.00 1.05
CA GLU A 21 10.23 1.42 -0.29
C GLU A 21 9.05 1.41 -1.26
N GLN A 22 8.37 2.54 -1.37
CA GLN A 22 7.40 2.78 -2.44
C GLN A 22 8.06 3.51 -3.59
N THR A 23 8.25 2.80 -4.71
CA THR A 23 8.67 3.42 -5.95
C THR A 23 7.61 4.42 -6.39
N ARG A 24 7.93 5.71 -6.27
CA ARG A 24 7.05 6.81 -6.68
C ARG A 24 7.02 6.90 -8.21
N THR A 25 6.40 5.93 -8.85
CA THR A 25 6.23 5.89 -10.31
C THR A 25 4.85 6.38 -10.65
N ALA A 26 4.77 7.49 -11.40
CA ALA A 26 3.52 7.86 -12.04
C ALA A 26 3.20 6.82 -13.12
N MET A 27 2.11 6.08 -12.95
CA MET A 27 1.65 5.10 -13.92
C MET A 27 0.55 5.74 -14.77
N ILE A 28 0.76 5.79 -16.09
CA ILE A 28 -0.28 6.19 -17.05
C ILE A 28 -0.88 4.92 -17.62
N VAL A 29 -2.18 4.73 -17.39
CA VAL A 29 -2.93 3.55 -17.85
C VAL A 29 -4.00 4.03 -18.81
N THR A 30 -4.08 3.41 -19.98
CA THR A 30 -5.19 3.64 -20.91
C THR A 30 -6.47 3.02 -20.37
N GLU A 31 -7.58 3.75 -20.42
CA GLU A 31 -8.90 3.24 -20.05
C GLU A 31 -9.21 1.90 -20.72
N GLY A 32 -9.87 1.01 -19.98
CA GLY A 32 -10.19 -0.34 -20.42
C GLY A 32 -9.08 -1.36 -20.19
N ASN A 33 -7.83 -0.93 -20.01
CA ASN A 33 -6.72 -1.83 -19.73
C ASN A 33 -6.65 -2.23 -18.26
N LEU A 34 -6.05 -3.39 -18.02
CA LEU A 34 -5.65 -3.83 -16.69
C LEU A 34 -4.52 -2.96 -16.16
N PHE A 35 -4.58 -2.61 -14.88
CA PHE A 35 -3.41 -2.13 -14.16
C PHE A 35 -3.19 -2.91 -12.87
N LEU A 36 -1.91 -3.02 -12.53
CA LEU A 36 -1.41 -3.70 -11.34
C LEU A 36 -0.37 -2.78 -10.70
N ILE A 37 -0.57 -2.48 -9.43
CA ILE A 37 0.37 -1.74 -8.59
C ILE A 37 0.93 -2.73 -7.58
N GLN A 38 2.24 -2.97 -7.68
CA GLN A 38 2.96 -3.83 -6.78
C GLN A 38 3.46 -3.03 -5.59
N CYS A 39 3.14 -3.46 -4.38
CA CYS A 39 3.73 -2.94 -3.15
C CYS A 39 4.57 -4.04 -2.50
N SER A 40 5.89 -3.87 -2.48
CA SER A 40 6.79 -4.72 -1.69
C SER A 40 7.06 -4.07 -0.34
N TYR A 41 7.24 -4.89 0.69
CA TYR A 41 7.68 -4.44 2.00
C TYR A 41 8.76 -5.33 2.56
N GLU A 42 9.56 -4.72 3.43
CA GLU A 42 10.48 -5.37 4.34
C GLU A 42 10.35 -4.68 5.70
N ALA A 43 10.29 -5.46 6.77
CA ALA A 43 10.07 -4.99 8.13
C ALA A 43 11.11 -5.62 9.06
N ASP A 44 11.56 -4.84 10.04
CA ASP A 44 12.63 -5.26 10.94
C ASP A 44 12.16 -6.24 12.04
N TRP A 45 10.85 -6.22 12.35
CA TRP A 45 10.26 -6.99 13.45
C TRP A 45 9.38 -8.16 13.00
N SER A 46 9.29 -9.20 13.84
CA SER A 46 8.56 -10.44 13.54
C SER A 46 7.06 -10.39 13.89
N VAL A 47 6.44 -9.22 13.87
CA VAL A 47 5.01 -9.12 14.14
C VAL A 47 4.26 -9.07 12.82
N THR A 48 3.04 -9.63 12.82
CA THR A 48 2.17 -9.72 11.65
C THR A 48 1.99 -8.35 11.01
N ASN A 49 2.60 -8.18 9.84
CA ASN A 49 2.44 -6.99 9.02
C ASN A 49 1.18 -7.20 8.18
N ASP A 50 0.07 -6.64 8.64
CA ASP A 50 -1.16 -6.60 7.84
C ASP A 50 -1.03 -5.44 6.85
N PRO A 51 -1.04 -5.69 5.53
CA PRO A 51 -0.90 -4.65 4.55
C PRO A 51 -2.25 -4.03 4.21
N PHE A 52 -2.24 -2.73 3.96
CA PHE A 52 -3.43 -1.94 3.66
C PHE A 52 -3.18 -1.06 2.44
N TRP A 53 -4.18 -0.96 1.59
CA TRP A 53 -4.24 0.06 0.55
C TRP A 53 -5.08 1.24 1.01
N TYR A 54 -4.56 2.43 0.73
CA TYR A 54 -5.20 3.71 0.88
C TYR A 54 -5.31 4.37 -0.49
N ILE A 55 -6.39 5.10 -0.70
CA ILE A 55 -6.61 5.92 -1.88
C ILE A 55 -6.63 7.40 -1.47
N GLN A 56 -5.96 8.23 -2.24
CA GLN A 56 -5.95 9.67 -2.05
C GLN A 56 -6.32 10.36 -3.36
N LEU A 57 -7.50 11.00 -3.36
CA LEU A 57 -7.91 11.90 -4.44
C LEU A 57 -7.15 13.23 -4.33
N PRO A 58 -6.93 13.95 -5.45
CA PRO A 58 -6.31 15.27 -5.42
C PRO A 58 -6.98 16.21 -4.41
N GLY A 59 -6.18 16.79 -3.50
CA GLY A 59 -6.66 17.72 -2.48
C GLY A 59 -7.38 17.08 -1.28
N GLN A 60 -7.46 15.75 -1.20
CA GLN A 60 -8.07 15.03 -0.07
C GLN A 60 -6.99 14.34 0.77
N PRO A 61 -7.27 14.05 2.06
CA PRO A 61 -6.42 13.15 2.84
C PRO A 61 -6.52 11.70 2.32
N PRO A 62 -5.49 10.85 2.53
CA PRO A 62 -5.59 9.41 2.28
C PRO A 62 -6.74 8.79 3.06
N LYS A 63 -7.47 7.87 2.40
CA LYS A 63 -8.58 7.12 2.99
C LYS A 63 -8.36 5.64 2.80
N PHE A 64 -8.73 4.84 3.80
CA PHE A 64 -8.67 3.40 3.70
C PHE A 64 -9.44 2.91 2.47
N PHE A 65 -8.81 2.02 1.70
CA PHE A 65 -9.34 1.53 0.43
C PHE A 65 -9.63 0.04 0.47
N LEU A 66 -8.60 -0.80 0.64
CA LEU A 66 -8.67 -2.26 0.61
C LEU A 66 -7.67 -2.88 1.59
N SER A 67 -7.95 -4.11 2.01
CA SER A 67 -7.07 -4.97 2.82
C SER A 67 -7.25 -6.42 2.38
N GLU A 68 -6.49 -7.35 2.95
CA GLU A 68 -6.72 -8.79 2.71
C GLU A 68 -8.13 -9.25 3.15
N ASN A 69 -8.71 -8.61 4.17
CA ASN A 69 -10.07 -8.93 4.65
C ASN A 69 -11.17 -8.18 3.88
N GLU A 70 -10.82 -7.09 3.22
CA GLU A 70 -11.71 -6.28 2.38
C GLU A 70 -11.05 -6.13 1.03
N ASP A 71 -11.09 -7.21 0.24
CA ASP A 71 -10.26 -7.40 -0.95
C ASP A 71 -10.96 -6.99 -2.25
N ASN A 72 -12.25 -6.64 -2.20
CA ASN A 72 -13.01 -6.24 -3.38
C ASN A 72 -13.80 -4.95 -3.15
N LYS A 73 -13.49 -3.93 -3.94
CA LYS A 73 -14.19 -2.64 -3.92
C LYS A 73 -14.12 -1.99 -5.29
N GLN A 74 -15.25 -1.62 -5.87
CA GLN A 74 -15.31 -0.90 -7.16
C GLN A 74 -14.54 -1.60 -8.31
N GLY A 75 -14.50 -2.94 -8.29
CA GLY A 75 -13.78 -3.75 -9.28
C GLY A 75 -12.27 -3.85 -9.06
N PHE A 76 -11.75 -3.26 -7.99
CA PHE A 76 -10.38 -3.46 -7.53
C PHE A 76 -10.27 -4.75 -6.70
N GLN A 77 -9.11 -5.38 -6.79
CA GLN A 77 -8.75 -6.62 -6.11
C GLN A 77 -7.37 -6.49 -5.48
N VAL A 78 -7.13 -7.16 -4.36
CA VAL A 78 -5.78 -7.28 -3.79
C VAL A 78 -5.28 -8.72 -3.82
N SER A 79 -3.96 -8.88 -3.82
CA SER A 79 -3.30 -10.17 -3.69
C SER A 79 -2.12 -10.03 -2.76
N HIS A 80 -2.06 -10.86 -1.71
CA HIS A 80 -0.99 -10.88 -0.73
C HIS A 80 -0.12 -12.12 -0.92
N ILE A 81 1.18 -11.90 -1.10
CA ILE A 81 2.23 -12.93 -1.19
C ILE A 81 3.19 -12.68 -0.02
N PRO A 82 2.96 -13.29 1.16
CA PRO A 82 3.86 -13.14 2.29
C PRO A 82 5.17 -13.93 2.06
N GLY A 83 6.29 -13.34 2.47
CA GLY A 83 7.58 -14.02 2.53
C GLY A 83 7.65 -15.03 3.68
N GLU A 84 8.64 -15.94 3.63
CA GLU A 84 8.75 -17.08 4.56
C GLU A 84 8.71 -16.69 6.04
N ASN A 85 9.32 -15.56 6.39
CA ASN A 85 9.41 -15.08 7.77
C ASN A 85 8.36 -14.00 8.11
N LYS A 86 7.43 -13.69 7.19
CA LYS A 86 6.44 -12.60 7.28
C LYS A 86 7.03 -11.19 7.52
N ARG A 87 8.35 -11.06 7.37
CA ARG A 87 9.05 -9.77 7.46
C ARG A 87 9.10 -9.08 6.12
N SER A 88 8.98 -9.82 5.04
CA SER A 88 8.83 -9.28 3.71
C SER A 88 7.61 -9.85 3.02
N GLY A 89 7.17 -9.20 1.96
CA GLY A 89 6.08 -9.68 1.14
C GLY A 89 5.72 -8.72 0.03
N ILE A 90 4.75 -9.14 -0.77
CA ILE A 90 4.21 -8.36 -1.86
C ILE A 90 2.70 -8.27 -1.67
N PHE A 91 2.18 -7.05 -1.63
CA PHE A 91 0.76 -6.76 -1.57
C PHE A 91 0.33 -5.99 -2.82
N ASN A 92 -0.23 -6.70 -3.78
CA ASN A 92 -0.62 -6.12 -5.07
C ASN A 92 -2.02 -5.51 -4.98
N LEU A 93 -2.22 -4.40 -5.69
CA LEU A 93 -3.52 -3.85 -6.05
C LEU A 93 -3.73 -4.02 -7.55
N MET A 94 -4.87 -4.55 -7.96
CA MET A 94 -5.20 -4.79 -9.36
C MET A 94 -6.60 -4.31 -9.68
N LYS A 95 -6.79 -3.81 -10.90
CA LYS A 95 -8.11 -3.66 -11.52
C LYS A 95 -8.06 -4.13 -12.96
N ALA A 96 -8.99 -5.02 -13.32
CA ALA A 96 -9.00 -5.67 -14.63
C ALA A 96 -9.37 -4.72 -15.77
N THR A 97 -10.24 -3.75 -15.51
CA THR A 97 -10.71 -2.77 -16.49
C THR A 97 -10.68 -1.39 -15.85
N SER A 98 -9.63 -0.63 -16.16
CA SER A 98 -9.48 0.76 -15.68
C SER A 98 -10.56 1.68 -16.27
N GLN A 99 -10.94 2.67 -15.47
CA GLN A 99 -11.87 3.74 -15.80
C GLN A 99 -11.22 5.09 -15.49
N LEU A 100 -11.65 6.16 -16.16
CA LEU A 100 -11.09 7.50 -15.92
C LEU A 100 -11.20 7.96 -14.45
N ASN A 101 -12.27 7.57 -13.76
CA ASN A 101 -12.52 7.88 -12.35
C ASN A 101 -11.60 7.12 -11.37
N ASP A 102 -10.80 6.17 -11.86
CA ASP A 102 -9.79 5.45 -11.07
C ASP A 102 -8.50 6.28 -10.89
N SER A 103 -8.42 7.46 -11.50
CA SER A 103 -7.25 8.34 -11.40
C SER A 103 -7.09 8.90 -9.98
N ALA A 104 -6.15 8.35 -9.22
CA ALA A 104 -5.86 8.74 -7.85
C ALA A 104 -4.42 8.39 -7.45
N PHE A 105 -4.00 8.82 -6.26
CA PHE A 105 -2.82 8.27 -5.62
C PHE A 105 -3.20 7.02 -4.83
N TYR A 106 -2.52 5.91 -5.11
CA TYR A 106 -2.66 4.65 -4.38
C TYR A 106 -1.46 4.50 -3.47
N LEU A 107 -1.73 4.36 -2.17
CA LEU A 107 -0.74 4.36 -1.11
C LEU A 107 -0.85 3.05 -0.37
N CYS A 108 0.25 2.35 -0.21
CA CYS A 108 0.30 1.11 0.54
C CYS A 108 0.84 1.40 1.95
N ALA A 109 0.41 0.65 2.96
CA ALA A 109 0.83 0.84 4.34
C ALA A 109 0.85 -0.50 5.07
N PHE A 110 1.67 -0.61 6.11
CA PHE A 110 1.81 -1.83 6.91
C PHE A 110 1.74 -1.43 8.38
N THR A 111 1.06 -2.22 9.18
CA THR A 111 1.07 -2.04 10.64
C THR A 111 2.20 -2.84 11.25
N SER A 112 3.19 -2.17 11.82
CA SER A 112 4.08 -2.78 12.81
C SER A 112 3.44 -2.63 14.20
N LEU A 113 3.07 -3.75 14.83
CA LEU A 113 2.73 -3.75 16.24
C LEU A 113 4.04 -3.71 17.03
N CYS A 114 4.38 -2.54 17.57
CA CYS A 114 5.37 -2.49 18.64
C CYS A 114 4.80 -3.26 19.84
N SER A 115 5.42 -4.39 20.20
CA SER A 115 5.19 -5.03 21.48
C SER A 115 5.64 -4.08 22.59
N ALA A 116 4.70 -3.73 23.47
CA ALA A 116 4.95 -2.98 24.71
C ALA A 116 5.91 -3.70 25.65
#